data_AF-A0A975ATV4-F1
#
_entry.id   AF-A0A975ATV4-F1
#
_cell.length_a   1.000
_cell.length_b   1.000
_cell.length_c   1.000
_cell.angle_alpha   90.00
_cell.angle_beta   90.00
_cell.angle_gamma   90.00
#
_symmetry.space_group_name_H-M   'P 1'
#
loop_
_entity.id
_entity.type
_entity.pdbx_description
1 polymer ?
#
loop_
_entity_poly.entity_id
_entity_poly.type
_entity_poly.pdbx_seq_one_letter_code
_entity_poly.pdbx_strand_id
1 'polypeptide(L)'
;MLLALLILLAVKPAIAEGVHTVPVDIRDHFKSSGCSEITDYYSESRVIEKPYMYRVKSVIAGREVDNDYSFIAWCRSNKKDNETQYILVGQLGGGTWPGGCKLPIREFDYAGGLSVKVRSVDLSAFTDLARRSVGKNSARGPVIRSERDGLVYEVFCHRKSWVRRSTD
;
A
#
# COMPACT_ATOMS: atom_id res chain seq x y z
N MET A 1 -18.13 42.04 48.86
CA MET A 1 -17.21 42.40 47.75
C MET A 1 -16.65 41.10 47.18
N LEU A 2 -16.49 41.05 45.86
CA LEU A 2 -16.57 39.89 44.98
C LEU A 2 -15.87 38.58 45.42
N LEU A 3 -16.67 37.52 45.34
CA LEU A 3 -16.31 36.13 45.10
C LEU A 3 -15.58 36.03 43.76
N ALA A 4 -14.31 35.63 43.74
CA ALA A 4 -13.60 35.30 42.50
C ALA A 4 -12.76 34.03 42.74
N LEU A 5 -13.47 32.92 42.94
CA LEU A 5 -12.89 31.59 42.90
C LEU A 5 -12.55 31.31 41.42
N LEU A 6 -11.29 31.53 41.04
CA LEU A 6 -10.76 31.08 39.75
C LEU A 6 -10.86 29.55 39.70
N ILE A 7 -11.94 29.06 39.10
CA ILE A 7 -12.01 27.69 38.61
C ILE A 7 -11.06 27.66 37.41
N LEU A 8 -9.78 27.38 37.68
CA LEU A 8 -8.85 26.83 36.70
C LEU A 8 -9.40 25.45 36.30
N LEU A 9 -10.37 25.46 35.40
CA LEU A 9 -10.72 24.32 34.58
C LEU A 9 -9.44 23.89 33.89
N ALA A 10 -8.81 22.87 34.45
CA ALA A 10 -7.81 22.06 33.78
C ALA A 10 -8.52 21.43 32.57
N VAL A 11 -8.60 22.20 31.48
CA VAL A 11 -8.82 21.66 30.15
C VAL A 11 -7.59 20.83 29.88
N LYS A 12 -7.62 19.57 30.31
CA LYS A 12 -6.74 18.56 29.72
C LYS A 12 -7.02 18.67 28.23
N PRO A 13 -6.06 19.04 27.37
CA PRO A 13 -6.26 18.79 25.96
C PRO A 13 -6.57 17.30 25.89
N ALA A 14 -7.78 16.97 25.43
CA ALA A 14 -8.02 15.65 24.90
C ALA A 14 -6.95 15.52 23.82
N ILE A 15 -5.88 14.79 24.15
CA ILE A 15 -4.95 14.29 23.16
C ILE A 15 -5.88 13.49 22.26
N ALA A 16 -6.29 14.08 21.14
CA ALA A 16 -6.96 13.36 20.09
C ALA A 16 -6.01 12.22 19.78
N GLU A 17 -6.33 11.04 20.28
CA GLU A 17 -5.64 9.80 19.94
C GLU A 17 -5.56 9.83 18.43
N GLY A 18 -4.33 9.98 17.93
CA GLY A 18 -4.08 10.27 16.53
C GLY A 18 -4.71 9.16 15.73
N VAL A 19 -5.85 9.46 15.11
CA VAL A 19 -6.51 8.52 14.22
C VAL A 19 -5.53 8.35 13.09
N HIS A 20 -4.77 7.25 13.13
CA HIS A 20 -3.87 6.82 12.09
C HIS A 20 -4.75 6.58 10.87
N THR A 21 -4.97 7.63 10.09
CA THR A 21 -5.84 7.61 8.91
C THR A 21 -4.97 7.69 7.68
N VAL A 22 -5.47 7.12 6.60
CA VAL A 22 -4.89 7.33 5.27
C VAL A 22 -4.99 8.82 4.93
N PRO A 23 -3.92 9.44 4.41
CA PRO A 23 -3.92 10.82 3.93
C PRO A 23 -5.07 11.11 2.95
N VAL A 24 -5.57 12.35 2.98
CA VAL A 24 -6.79 12.76 2.26
C VAL A 24 -6.69 12.54 0.75
N ASP A 25 -5.55 12.88 0.16
CA ASP A 25 -5.24 12.71 -1.26
C ASP A 25 -5.29 11.24 -1.70
N ILE A 26 -4.73 10.34 -0.89
CA ILE A 26 -4.80 8.90 -1.14
C ILE A 26 -6.25 8.41 -0.99
N ARG A 27 -6.96 8.86 0.04
CA ARG A 27 -8.37 8.50 0.27
C ARG A 27 -9.29 8.97 -0.86
N ASP A 28 -9.04 10.14 -1.44
CA ASP A 28 -9.77 10.61 -2.60
C ASP A 28 -9.47 9.77 -3.84
N HIS A 29 -8.24 9.29 -4.00
CA HIS A 29 -7.90 8.32 -5.05
C HIS A 29 -8.65 6.99 -4.91
N PHE A 30 -8.90 6.52 -3.68
CA PHE A 30 -9.67 5.28 -3.45
C PHE A 30 -11.06 5.34 -4.08
N LYS A 31 -11.75 6.47 -3.98
CA LYS A 31 -13.07 6.68 -4.59
C LYS A 31 -13.02 6.46 -6.10
N SER A 32 -12.02 7.05 -6.77
CA SER A 32 -11.83 6.89 -8.22
C SER A 32 -11.43 5.46 -8.62
N SER A 33 -10.80 4.71 -7.71
CA SER A 33 -10.41 3.32 -7.91
C SER A 33 -11.51 2.30 -7.55
N GLY A 34 -12.66 2.78 -7.05
CA GLY A 34 -13.78 1.94 -6.63
C GLY A 34 -13.51 1.15 -5.34
N CYS A 35 -12.78 1.73 -4.40
CA CYS A 35 -12.44 1.11 -3.13
C CYS A 35 -12.55 2.09 -1.94
N SER A 36 -12.41 1.58 -0.73
CA SER A 36 -12.48 2.33 0.53
C SER A 36 -11.24 2.10 1.40
N GLU A 37 -11.05 2.96 2.39
CA GLU A 37 -10.03 2.78 3.42
C GLU A 37 -10.23 1.46 4.18
N ILE A 38 -9.13 0.85 4.63
CA ILE A 38 -9.11 -0.37 5.45
C ILE A 38 -9.08 0.08 6.92
N THR A 39 -10.25 0.38 7.46
CA THR A 39 -10.37 0.99 8.80
C THR A 39 -9.87 0.09 9.93
N ASP A 40 -9.98 -1.23 9.75
CA ASP A 40 -9.52 -2.25 10.68
C ASP A 40 -8.00 -2.44 10.71
N TYR A 41 -7.26 -1.88 9.73
CA TYR A 41 -5.80 -1.92 9.73
C TYR A 41 -5.20 -1.13 10.91
N TYR A 42 -5.87 -0.06 11.33
CA TYR A 42 -5.38 0.85 12.37
C TYR A 42 -5.99 0.61 13.75
N SER A 43 -6.98 -0.28 13.87
CA SER A 43 -7.59 -0.63 15.16
C SER A 43 -6.72 -1.54 16.02
N GLU A 44 -5.65 -2.11 15.45
CA GLU A 44 -4.74 -3.01 16.14
C GLU A 44 -3.54 -2.26 16.72
N SER A 45 -3.41 -2.26 18.05
CA SER A 45 -2.41 -1.49 18.81
C SER A 45 -0.94 -1.85 18.53
N ARG A 46 -0.67 -2.80 17.64
CA ARG A 46 0.68 -3.29 17.29
C ARG A 46 1.16 -2.85 15.90
N VAL A 47 0.32 -2.18 15.12
CA VAL A 47 0.64 -1.89 13.71
C VAL A 47 1.49 -0.62 13.60
N ILE A 48 2.78 -0.81 13.34
CA ILE A 48 3.78 0.28 13.20
C ILE A 48 3.89 0.74 11.74
N GLU A 49 3.66 -0.16 10.79
CA GLU A 49 3.85 0.12 9.37
C GLU A 49 2.60 0.73 8.74
N LYS A 50 2.78 1.57 7.72
CA LYS A 50 1.66 2.25 7.04
C LYS A 50 1.16 1.39 5.88
N PRO A 51 -0.15 1.29 5.61
CA PRO A 51 -0.71 0.57 4.47
C PRO A 51 -0.59 1.39 3.17
N TYR A 52 0.31 2.37 3.13
CA TYR A 52 0.58 3.26 2.02
C TYR A 52 2.04 3.74 2.08
N MET A 53 2.58 4.15 0.94
CA MET A 53 3.85 4.85 0.86
C MET A 53 3.87 5.86 -0.27
N TYR A 54 4.58 6.97 -0.06
CA TYR A 54 4.85 7.98 -1.08
C TYR A 54 6.21 7.76 -1.75
N ARG A 55 6.51 8.58 -2.77
CA ARG A 55 7.79 8.64 -3.47
C ARG A 55 8.16 7.33 -4.16
N VAL A 56 7.19 6.76 -4.86
CA VAL A 56 7.33 5.53 -5.63
C VAL A 56 7.94 5.82 -7.00
N LYS A 57 9.00 5.09 -7.35
CA LYS A 57 9.63 5.22 -8.68
C LYS A 57 8.67 4.84 -9.79
N SER A 58 8.67 5.59 -10.88
CA SER A 58 7.88 5.32 -12.09
C SER A 58 8.75 5.45 -13.34
N VAL A 59 8.20 5.08 -14.50
CA VAL A 59 8.85 5.27 -15.80
C VAL A 59 8.01 6.20 -16.68
N ILE A 60 8.63 7.30 -17.12
CA ILE A 60 8.06 8.26 -18.08
C ILE A 60 9.01 8.38 -19.26
N ALA A 61 8.50 8.19 -20.48
CA ALA A 61 9.30 8.22 -21.71
C ALA A 61 10.58 7.35 -21.64
N GLY A 62 10.49 6.17 -21.02
CA GLY A 62 11.59 5.22 -20.87
C GLY A 62 12.64 5.58 -19.82
N ARG A 63 12.44 6.64 -19.02
CA ARG A 63 13.34 7.04 -17.94
C ARG A 63 12.70 6.81 -16.58
N GLU A 64 13.49 6.29 -15.63
CA GLU A 64 13.07 6.21 -14.23
C GLU A 64 12.99 7.62 -13.64
N VAL A 65 11.87 7.92 -12.99
CA VAL A 65 11.62 9.19 -12.31
C VAL A 65 11.04 8.94 -10.93
N ASP A 66 11.57 9.67 -9.96
CA ASP A 66 11.02 9.76 -8.61
C ASP A 66 10.06 10.95 -8.57
N ASN A 67 8.91 10.79 -7.91
CA ASN A 67 7.91 11.85 -7.81
C ASN A 67 7.35 11.90 -6.40
N ASP A 68 7.43 13.07 -5.75
CA ASP A 68 6.99 13.21 -4.35
C ASP A 68 5.47 13.04 -4.18
N TYR A 69 4.69 13.20 -5.25
CA TYR A 69 3.24 12.98 -5.31
C TYR A 69 2.85 11.60 -5.86
N SER A 70 3.82 10.71 -6.05
CA SER A 70 3.53 9.31 -6.37
C SER A 70 3.32 8.51 -5.10
N PHE A 71 2.41 7.54 -5.14
CA PHE A 71 2.14 6.65 -4.03
C PHE A 71 1.66 5.27 -4.50
N ILE A 72 1.78 4.31 -3.59
CA ILE A 72 0.98 3.08 -3.60
C ILE A 72 0.27 2.95 -2.26
N ALA A 73 -0.91 2.35 -2.27
CA ALA A 73 -1.70 2.16 -1.07
C ALA A 73 -2.62 0.95 -1.20
N TRP A 74 -2.88 0.31 -0.06
CA TRP A 74 -3.93 -0.67 0.07
C TRP A 74 -5.28 0.00 0.26
N CYS A 75 -6.30 -0.54 -0.40
CA CYS A 75 -7.70 -0.22 -0.12
C CYS A 75 -8.56 -1.48 -0.18
N ARG A 76 -9.74 -1.45 0.44
CA ARG A 76 -10.72 -2.54 0.42
C ARG A 76 -11.69 -2.35 -0.76
N SER A 77 -11.92 -3.40 -1.54
CA SER A 77 -12.89 -3.36 -2.64
C SER A 77 -14.29 -3.00 -2.14
N ASN A 78 -14.98 -2.08 -2.82
CA ASN A 78 -16.38 -1.79 -2.54
C ASN A 78 -17.33 -2.82 -3.17
N LYS A 79 -16.81 -3.69 -4.05
CA LYS A 79 -17.62 -4.74 -4.69
C LYS A 79 -17.88 -5.87 -3.71
N LYS A 80 -19.12 -6.39 -3.72
CA LYS A 80 -19.51 -7.61 -3.01
C LYS A 80 -19.05 -8.87 -3.77
N ASP A 81 -17.80 -8.90 -4.19
CA ASP A 81 -17.20 -10.10 -4.77
C ASP A 81 -16.44 -10.83 -3.66
N ASN A 82 -16.94 -12.01 -3.27
CA ASN A 82 -16.48 -12.78 -2.09
C ASN A 82 -14.99 -13.14 -2.08
N GLU A 83 -14.27 -12.98 -3.19
CA GLU A 83 -12.90 -13.47 -3.34
C GLU A 83 -11.82 -12.37 -3.32
N THR A 84 -12.15 -11.10 -3.57
CA THR A 84 -11.16 -10.01 -3.61
C THR A 84 -11.48 -8.95 -2.57
N GLN A 85 -10.79 -9.02 -1.44
CA GLN A 85 -10.97 -8.03 -0.37
C GLN A 85 -10.08 -6.81 -0.56
N TYR A 86 -8.84 -6.98 -1.00
CA TYR A 86 -7.85 -5.90 -1.02
C TYR A 86 -7.33 -5.62 -2.43
N ILE A 87 -7.14 -4.33 -2.69
CA ILE A 87 -6.67 -3.79 -3.96
C ILE A 87 -5.44 -2.94 -3.67
N LEU A 88 -4.36 -3.20 -4.41
CA LEU A 88 -3.20 -2.32 -4.41
C LEU A 88 -3.41 -1.26 -5.50
N VAL A 89 -3.62 -0.01 -5.08
CA VAL A 89 -3.78 1.15 -5.97
C VAL A 89 -2.54 2.02 -5.95
N GLY A 90 -2.45 2.98 -6.86
CA GLY A 90 -1.40 3.97 -6.80
C GLY A 90 -1.45 5.00 -7.92
N GLN A 91 -0.79 6.13 -7.67
CA GLN A 91 -0.56 7.20 -8.61
C GLN A 91 0.93 7.26 -8.92
N LEU A 92 1.29 7.11 -10.19
CA LEU A 92 2.70 7.06 -10.65
C LEU A 92 3.09 8.31 -11.47
N GLY A 93 2.47 9.46 -11.18
CA GLY A 93 2.77 10.71 -11.88
C GLY A 93 2.52 10.67 -13.40
N GLY A 94 1.54 9.88 -13.86
CA GLY A 94 1.25 9.68 -15.28
C GLY A 94 2.14 8.64 -15.99
N GLY A 95 3.08 8.02 -15.28
CA GLY A 95 3.93 6.94 -15.78
C GLY A 95 3.38 5.53 -15.49
N THR A 96 4.19 4.53 -15.82
CA THR A 96 3.96 3.12 -15.43
C THR A 96 4.95 2.68 -14.37
N TRP A 97 4.67 1.56 -13.70
CA TRP A 97 5.64 0.94 -12.80
C TRP A 97 6.92 0.53 -13.57
N PRO A 98 8.13 0.60 -12.99
CA PRO A 98 9.33 0.09 -13.65
C PRO A 98 9.17 -1.38 -14.07
N GLY A 99 9.34 -1.67 -15.35
CA GLY A 99 8.99 -2.96 -15.97
C GLY A 99 7.65 -2.97 -16.74
N GLY A 100 6.91 -1.86 -16.73
CA GLY A 100 5.75 -1.61 -17.59
C GLY A 100 4.41 -2.12 -17.07
N CYS A 101 4.33 -2.52 -15.80
CA CYS A 101 3.08 -2.98 -15.20
C CYS A 101 2.15 -1.81 -14.86
N LYS A 102 0.84 -2.08 -14.90
CA LYS A 102 -0.22 -1.12 -14.60
C LYS A 102 -0.83 -1.39 -13.24
N LEU A 103 -1.16 -0.35 -12.50
CA LEU A 103 -2.03 -0.40 -11.32
C LEU A 103 -3.49 -0.14 -11.75
N PRO A 104 -4.51 -0.55 -10.99
CA PRO A 104 -4.44 -1.28 -9.72
C PRO A 104 -4.29 -2.80 -9.88
N ILE A 105 -3.88 -3.48 -8.81
CA ILE A 105 -3.82 -4.95 -8.72
C ILE A 105 -4.94 -5.43 -7.79
N ARG A 106 -5.79 -6.35 -8.27
CA ARG A 106 -7.07 -6.71 -7.64
C ARG A 106 -7.14 -8.17 -7.20
N GLU A 107 -6.05 -8.76 -6.74
CA GLU A 107 -6.01 -10.21 -6.47
C GLU A 107 -5.52 -10.54 -5.06
N PHE A 108 -5.74 -9.64 -4.10
CA PHE A 108 -5.23 -9.81 -2.76
C PHE A 108 -6.36 -10.09 -1.76
N ASP A 109 -6.11 -11.08 -0.93
CA ASP A 109 -6.84 -11.48 0.26
C ASP A 109 -6.21 -10.91 1.54
N TYR A 110 -5.14 -10.14 1.38
CA TYR A 110 -4.35 -9.59 2.47
C TYR A 110 -3.88 -8.15 2.20
N ALA A 111 -3.78 -7.35 3.27
CA ALA A 111 -3.17 -6.03 3.27
C ALA A 111 -2.29 -5.84 4.51
N GLY A 112 -1.07 -5.34 4.27
CA GLY A 112 -0.02 -5.14 5.25
C GLY A 112 0.64 -3.76 5.13
N GLY A 113 1.66 -3.54 5.95
CA GLY A 113 2.55 -2.39 5.86
C GLY A 113 3.31 -2.41 4.55
N LEU A 114 3.33 -1.28 3.84
CA LEU A 114 3.92 -1.20 2.51
C LEU A 114 5.34 -0.64 2.52
N SER A 115 6.22 -1.32 1.79
CA SER A 115 7.53 -0.79 1.42
C SER A 115 7.93 -1.19 0.01
N VAL A 116 8.83 -0.43 -0.61
CA VAL A 116 9.38 -0.75 -1.93
C VAL A 116 10.90 -0.71 -1.86
N LYS A 117 11.54 -1.78 -2.32
CA LYS A 117 13.01 -1.87 -2.38
C LYS A 117 13.45 -2.39 -3.74
N VAL A 118 14.45 -1.74 -4.34
CA VAL A 118 15.09 -2.24 -5.55
C VAL A 118 16.07 -3.33 -5.18
N ARG A 119 15.84 -4.55 -5.65
CA ARG A 119 16.74 -5.69 -5.42
C ARG A 119 16.62 -6.73 -6.52
N SER A 120 17.57 -7.66 -6.54
CA SER A 120 17.44 -8.89 -7.34
C SER A 120 16.48 -9.85 -6.65
N VAL A 121 15.63 -10.50 -7.44
CA VAL A 121 14.70 -11.55 -7.03
C VAL A 121 14.93 -12.79 -7.86
N ASP A 122 14.84 -13.95 -7.22
CA ASP A 122 14.71 -15.23 -7.92
C ASP A 122 13.23 -15.46 -8.25
N LEU A 123 12.90 -15.49 -9.53
CA LEU A 123 11.52 -15.64 -10.02
C LEU A 123 10.99 -17.06 -9.83
N SER A 124 11.81 -18.05 -9.47
CA SER A 124 11.29 -19.40 -9.20
C SER A 124 10.38 -19.44 -7.98
N ALA A 125 10.55 -18.49 -7.06
CA ALA A 125 9.70 -18.33 -5.88
C ALA A 125 8.41 -17.53 -6.18
N PHE A 126 8.26 -16.99 -7.39
CA PHE A 126 7.11 -16.16 -7.78
C PHE A 126 6.14 -16.94 -8.68
N THR A 127 4.87 -16.56 -8.57
CA THR A 127 3.80 -17.01 -9.45
C THR A 127 3.10 -15.84 -10.13
N ASP A 128 2.58 -16.07 -11.33
CA ASP A 128 1.68 -15.10 -11.98
C ASP A 128 0.29 -15.09 -11.31
N LEU A 129 -0.59 -14.22 -11.81
CA LEU A 129 -1.98 -14.09 -11.34
C LEU A 129 -2.77 -15.41 -11.49
N ALA A 130 -2.48 -16.20 -12.53
CA ALA A 130 -3.04 -17.54 -12.74
C ALA A 130 -2.32 -18.63 -11.91
N ARG A 131 -1.49 -18.24 -10.92
CA ARG A 131 -0.72 -19.11 -10.03
C ARG A 131 0.27 -20.04 -10.75
N ARG A 132 0.69 -19.68 -11.96
CA ARG A 132 1.70 -20.42 -12.72
C ARG A 132 3.09 -19.93 -12.34
N SER A 133 4.05 -20.85 -12.25
CA SER A 133 5.45 -20.49 -12.02
C SER A 133 5.98 -19.61 -13.15
N VAL A 134 6.73 -18.58 -12.79
CA VAL A 134 7.35 -17.62 -13.73
C VAL A 134 8.66 -18.18 -14.33
N GLY A 135 9.16 -19.30 -13.79
CA GLY A 135 10.38 -19.98 -14.22
C GLY A 135 11.61 -19.62 -13.38
N LYS A 136 12.74 -20.30 -13.66
CA LYS A 136 14.00 -20.21 -12.90
C LYS A 136 14.92 -19.10 -13.41
N ASN A 137 14.48 -17.85 -13.33
CA ASN A 137 15.25 -16.70 -13.78
C ASN A 137 15.43 -15.69 -12.64
N SER A 138 16.56 -14.99 -12.61
CA SER A 138 16.73 -13.84 -11.72
C SER A 138 16.39 -12.55 -12.45
N ALA A 139 15.71 -11.63 -11.77
CA ALA A 139 15.42 -10.29 -12.29
C ALA A 139 15.70 -9.24 -11.23
N ARG A 140 16.15 -8.05 -11.65
CA ARG A 140 16.36 -6.91 -10.75
C ARG A 140 15.30 -5.85 -11.01
N GLY A 141 14.76 -5.29 -9.94
CA GLY A 141 13.82 -4.18 -10.03
C GLY A 141 13.18 -3.86 -8.68
N PRO A 142 12.23 -2.91 -8.65
CA PRO A 142 11.48 -2.58 -7.44
C PRO A 142 10.53 -3.72 -7.07
N VAL A 143 10.67 -4.19 -5.83
CA VAL A 143 9.79 -5.16 -5.20
C VAL A 143 8.92 -4.42 -4.21
N ILE A 144 7.60 -4.56 -4.36
CA ILE A 144 6.63 -4.12 -3.36
C ILE A 144 6.57 -5.23 -2.31
N ARG A 145 6.78 -4.87 -1.04
CA ARG A 145 6.63 -5.76 0.11
C ARG A 145 5.46 -5.27 0.95
N SER A 146 4.62 -6.21 1.37
CA SER A 146 3.49 -6.01 2.28
C SER A 146 3.62 -6.96 3.47
N GLU A 147 3.61 -6.44 4.69
CA GLU A 147 3.85 -7.25 5.92
C GLU A 147 2.92 -6.87 7.09
N ARG A 148 2.44 -7.88 7.83
CA ARG A 148 1.51 -7.79 8.96
C ARG A 148 1.43 -9.19 9.59
N ASP A 149 1.62 -9.25 10.91
CA ASP A 149 1.57 -10.48 11.71
C ASP A 149 2.50 -11.61 11.25
N GLY A 150 3.71 -11.25 10.77
CA GLY A 150 4.72 -12.20 10.30
C GLY A 150 4.49 -12.72 8.88
N LEU A 151 3.27 -12.62 8.35
CA LEU A 151 2.97 -12.92 6.95
C LEU A 151 3.56 -11.85 6.04
N VAL A 152 4.23 -12.29 4.98
CA VAL A 152 4.89 -11.40 4.02
C VAL A 152 4.42 -11.70 2.62
N TYR A 153 3.93 -10.67 1.94
CA TYR A 153 3.66 -10.68 0.51
C TYR A 153 4.67 -9.83 -0.24
N GLU A 154 5.16 -10.36 -1.35
CA GLU A 154 5.99 -9.60 -2.27
C GLU A 154 5.42 -9.64 -3.67
N VAL A 155 5.43 -8.47 -4.31
CA VAL A 155 4.90 -8.25 -5.64
C VAL A 155 5.99 -7.63 -6.50
N PHE A 156 6.17 -8.18 -7.69
CA PHE A 156 7.21 -7.78 -8.63
C PHE A 156 6.62 -7.65 -10.03
N CYS A 157 7.11 -6.68 -10.79
CA CYS A 157 6.72 -6.50 -12.18
C CYS A 157 7.70 -7.24 -13.09
N HIS A 158 7.22 -8.26 -13.81
CA HIS A 158 8.02 -9.02 -14.76
C HIS A 158 7.32 -9.10 -16.11
N ARG A 159 7.99 -8.62 -17.17
CA ARG A 159 7.47 -8.65 -18.56
C ARG A 159 6.05 -8.07 -18.68
N LYS A 160 5.81 -6.91 -18.05
CA LYS A 160 4.50 -6.21 -17.99
C LYS A 160 3.40 -6.97 -17.25
N SER A 161 3.73 -8.04 -16.53
CA SER A 161 2.81 -8.80 -15.68
C SER A 161 3.22 -8.71 -14.23
N TRP A 162 2.23 -8.59 -13.34
CA TRP A 162 2.46 -8.71 -11.91
C TRP A 162 2.65 -10.17 -11.54
N VAL A 163 3.68 -10.42 -10.75
CA VAL A 163 3.97 -11.72 -10.17
C VAL A 163 4.11 -11.54 -8.66
N ARG A 164 3.72 -12.55 -7.90
CA ARG A 164 3.71 -12.49 -6.44
C ARG A 164 4.27 -13.74 -5.79
N ARG A 165 4.69 -13.59 -4.54
CA ARG A 165 4.95 -14.68 -3.62
C ARG A 165 4.46 -14.31 -2.22
N SER A 166 4.06 -15.32 -1.47
CA SER A 166 3.83 -15.24 -0.03
C SER A 166 4.88 -16.06 0.69
N THR A 167 5.28 -15.62 1.87
CA THR A 167 6.08 -16.41 2.80
C THR A 167 5.48 -16.28 4.19
N ASP A 168 5.32 -17.42 4.85
CA ASP A 168 5.00 -17.54 6.28
C ASP A 168 6.29 -17.60 7.11
#